data_AF-A0AA43CVN3-F1
#
_entry.id   AF-A0AA43CVN3-F1
#
_cell.length_a   1.000
_cell.length_b   1.000
_cell.length_c   1.000
_cell.angle_alpha   90.00
_cell.angle_beta   90.00
_cell.angle_gamma   90.00
#
_symmetry.space_group_name_H-M   'P 1'
#
loop_
_entity.id
_entity.type
_entity.pdbx_description
1 polymer ?
#
loop_
_entity_poly.entity_id
_entity_poly.type
_entity_poly.pdbx_seq_one_letter_code
_entity_poly.pdbx_strand_id
1 'polypeptide(L)'
;MKRRNRFLFVWLALGLVLLAFSAFQTAMAAEKSVDTGLVPDQTSTGDPPLIPHEVEASDNGEDCLACHKDGDDDAPKIPEWHATLTDCRQCHIPYVKNSDVFKTTY
;
A
#
# COMPACT_ATOMS: atom_id res chain seq x y z
N MET A 1 5.94 59.47 -4.91
CA MET A 1 4.60 58.80 -4.89
C MET A 1 4.57 57.44 -5.59
N LYS A 2 5.24 57.24 -6.75
CA LYS A 2 5.23 55.97 -7.52
C LYS A 2 5.86 54.73 -6.81
N ARG A 3 6.88 54.90 -5.96
CA ARG A 3 7.58 53.77 -5.30
C ARG A 3 6.77 53.14 -4.15
N ARG A 4 6.04 53.94 -3.37
CA ARG A 4 5.22 53.46 -2.24
C ARG A 4 4.06 52.56 -2.71
N ASN A 5 3.43 52.90 -3.84
CA ASN A 5 2.43 52.03 -4.47
C ASN A 5 3.02 50.74 -5.02
N ARG A 6 4.23 50.77 -5.60
CA ARG A 6 4.89 49.54 -6.09
C ARG A 6 5.17 48.54 -4.97
N PHE A 7 5.60 49.02 -3.79
CA PHE A 7 5.77 48.13 -2.64
C PHE A 7 4.43 47.57 -2.14
N LEU A 8 3.38 48.38 -2.07
CA LEU A 8 2.03 47.91 -1.70
C LEU A 8 1.50 46.83 -2.67
N PHE A 9 1.71 47.01 -3.99
CA PHE A 9 1.32 46.02 -4.99
C PHE A 9 2.11 44.71 -4.89
N VAL A 10 3.41 44.78 -4.59
CA VAL A 10 4.26 43.59 -4.38
C VAL A 10 3.83 42.83 -3.12
N TRP A 11 3.57 43.53 -2.02
CA TRP A 11 3.10 42.90 -0.78
C TRP A 11 1.70 42.30 -0.92
N LEU A 12 0.78 42.96 -1.64
CA LEU A 12 -0.54 42.40 -1.96
C LEU A 12 -0.43 41.14 -2.83
N ALA A 13 0.43 41.15 -3.86
CA ALA A 13 0.66 39.98 -4.70
C ALA A 13 1.28 38.82 -3.91
N LEU A 14 2.25 39.09 -3.04
CA LEU A 14 2.89 38.09 -2.20
C LEU A 14 1.90 37.48 -1.18
N GLY A 15 1.03 38.32 -0.59
CA GLY A 15 -0.06 37.87 0.28
C GLY A 15 -1.08 36.99 -0.44
N LEU A 16 -1.45 37.33 -1.68
CA LEU A 16 -2.34 36.53 -2.52
C LEU A 16 -1.72 35.17 -2.88
N VAL A 17 -0.43 35.14 -3.20
CA VAL A 17 0.30 33.89 -3.49
C VAL A 17 0.40 33.02 -2.24
N LEU A 18 0.68 33.58 -1.06
CA LEU A 18 0.71 32.83 0.19
C LEU A 18 -0.67 32.26 0.57
N LEU A 19 -1.75 33.04 0.37
CA LEU A 19 -3.12 32.56 0.57
C LEU A 19 -3.48 31.43 -0.40
N ALA A 20 -3.08 31.54 -1.67
CA ALA A 20 -3.27 30.47 -2.66
C ALA A 20 -2.46 29.21 -2.30
N PHE A 21 -1.23 29.37 -1.82
CA PHE A 21 -0.39 28.25 -1.38
C PHE A 21 -0.96 27.55 -0.15
N SER A 22 -1.50 28.31 0.81
CA SER A 22 -2.18 27.76 1.98
C SER A 22 -3.45 26.99 1.58
N ALA A 23 -4.26 27.51 0.65
CA ALA A 23 -5.46 26.81 0.16
C ALA A 23 -5.11 25.52 -0.59
N PHE A 24 -4.00 25.52 -1.34
CA PHE A 24 -3.52 24.34 -2.07
C PHE A 24 -3.04 23.22 -1.13
N GLN A 25 -2.40 23.56 -0.01
CA GLN A 25 -1.98 22.58 1.01
C GLN A 25 -3.18 21.87 1.66
N THR A 26 -4.25 22.61 1.98
CA THR A 26 -5.45 22.04 2.59
C THR A 26 -6.18 21.08 1.66
N ALA A 27 -6.11 21.30 0.35
CA ALA A 27 -6.69 20.41 -0.65
C ALA A 27 -5.91 19.08 -0.79
N MET A 28 -4.58 19.12 -0.68
CA MET A 28 -3.74 17.91 -0.72
C MET A 28 -3.83 17.09 0.58
N ALA A 29 -4.02 17.73 1.74
CA ALA A 29 -4.16 17.00 3.01
C ALA A 29 -5.48 16.22 3.14
N ALA A 30 -6.46 16.45 2.26
CA ALA A 30 -7.76 15.80 2.30
C ALA A 30 -7.75 14.35 1.73
N GLU A 31 -6.68 13.91 1.08
CA GLU A 31 -6.46 12.50 0.73
C GLU A 31 -5.86 11.73 1.93
N LYS A 32 -6.46 11.85 3.11
CA LYS A 32 -6.16 10.90 4.16
C LYS A 32 -6.70 9.55 3.68
N SER A 33 -5.80 8.71 3.16
CA SER A 33 -6.07 7.35 2.73
C SER A 33 -7.06 6.74 3.71
N VAL A 34 -8.24 6.40 3.20
CA VAL A 34 -9.24 5.71 4.01
C VAL A 34 -8.56 4.44 4.49
N ASP A 35 -8.22 4.41 5.78
CA ASP A 35 -7.88 3.17 6.46
C ASP A 35 -9.19 2.38 6.52
N THR A 36 -9.44 1.63 5.46
CA THR A 36 -10.63 0.79 5.32
C THR A 36 -10.54 -0.42 6.24
N GLY A 37 -9.41 -0.65 6.93
CA GLY A 37 -9.12 -1.89 7.65
C GLY A 37 -9.04 -3.11 6.75
N LEU A 38 -9.01 -2.93 5.41
CA LEU A 38 -9.01 -4.01 4.43
C LEU A 38 -7.60 -4.47 4.02
N VAL A 39 -6.55 -3.73 4.41
CA VAL A 39 -5.17 -4.18 4.23
C VAL A 39 -4.65 -4.68 5.56
N PRO A 40 -4.42 -5.99 5.69
CA PRO A 40 -3.68 -6.54 6.80
C PRO A 40 -2.30 -5.84 6.84
N ASP A 41 -1.91 -5.31 8.00
CA ASP A 41 -0.53 -4.86 8.22
C ASP A 41 0.45 -6.03 7.95
N GLN A 42 1.72 -5.74 7.69
CA GLN A 42 2.78 -6.73 7.52
C GLN A 42 2.95 -7.66 8.75
N THR A 43 2.45 -7.23 9.93
CA THR A 43 2.39 -8.06 11.14
C THR A 43 1.10 -8.85 11.30
N SER A 44 0.09 -8.59 10.45
CA SER A 44 -1.15 -9.34 10.44
C SER A 44 -0.87 -10.73 9.89
N THR A 45 -1.03 -11.73 10.76
CA THR A 45 -0.96 -13.15 10.41
C THR A 45 -2.22 -13.60 9.69
N GLY A 46 -2.81 -12.76 8.81
CA GLY A 46 -4.12 -12.99 8.22
C GLY A 46 -4.31 -14.45 7.81
N ASP A 47 -5.52 -14.99 7.92
CA ASP A 47 -5.77 -16.39 7.55
C ASP A 47 -6.45 -16.41 6.18
N PRO A 48 -5.79 -16.86 5.10
CA PRO A 48 -4.40 -17.36 4.97
C PRO A 48 -3.34 -16.24 4.90
N PRO A 49 -2.08 -16.49 5.34
CA PRO A 49 -1.06 -15.44 5.42
C PRO A 49 -0.70 -14.90 4.04
N LEU A 50 -0.46 -13.59 3.98
CA LEU A 50 0.00 -12.94 2.76
C LEU A 50 1.42 -13.38 2.42
N ILE A 51 1.72 -13.50 1.12
CA ILE A 51 3.06 -13.81 0.63
C ILE A 51 3.91 -12.53 0.74
N PRO A 52 4.96 -12.49 1.59
CA PRO A 52 5.72 -11.27 1.87
C PRO A 52 6.86 -11.02 0.87
N HIS A 53 7.04 -11.89 -0.13
CA HIS A 53 8.07 -11.82 -1.15
C HIS A 53 7.47 -11.91 -2.55
N GLU A 54 8.29 -11.64 -3.56
CA GLU A 54 7.89 -11.76 -4.95
C GLU A 54 7.71 -13.23 -5.34
N VAL A 55 6.70 -13.49 -6.17
CA VAL A 55 6.41 -14.80 -6.76
C VAL A 55 5.97 -14.59 -8.20
N GLU A 56 6.28 -15.54 -9.07
CA GLU A 56 5.86 -15.46 -10.46
C GLU A 56 4.34 -15.59 -10.59
N ALA A 57 3.75 -14.79 -11.47
CA ALA A 57 2.29 -14.79 -11.63
C ALA A 57 1.75 -16.11 -12.19
N SER A 58 2.59 -16.93 -12.80
CA SER A 58 2.27 -18.27 -13.31
C SER A 58 2.52 -19.40 -12.32
N ASP A 59 3.30 -19.16 -11.25
CA ASP A 59 3.50 -20.19 -10.23
C ASP A 59 2.20 -20.34 -9.44
N ASN A 60 1.76 -21.58 -9.24
CA ASN A 60 0.61 -21.90 -8.41
C ASN A 60 0.98 -22.82 -7.25
N GLY A 61 2.23 -23.30 -7.12
CA GLY A 61 2.62 -24.07 -5.93
C GLY A 61 3.87 -24.92 -6.05
N GLU A 62 4.33 -25.26 -7.26
CA GLU A 62 5.52 -26.11 -7.42
C GLU A 62 6.79 -25.39 -6.95
N ASP A 63 6.97 -24.12 -7.33
CA ASP A 63 8.14 -23.34 -6.91
C ASP A 63 8.04 -22.95 -5.42
N CYS A 64 6.82 -22.78 -4.89
CA CYS A 64 6.59 -22.54 -3.47
C CYS A 64 7.18 -23.65 -2.59
N LEU A 65 7.06 -24.91 -3.03
CA LEU A 65 7.56 -26.07 -2.29
C LEU A 65 9.08 -26.16 -2.23
N ALA A 66 9.82 -25.39 -3.03
CA ALA A 66 11.28 -25.37 -3.00
C ALA A 66 11.83 -24.97 -1.62
N CYS A 67 11.15 -24.06 -0.92
CA CYS A 67 11.52 -23.62 0.43
C CYS A 67 10.48 -24.07 1.48
N HIS A 68 9.18 -24.02 1.15
CA HIS A 68 8.13 -24.26 2.14
C HIS A 68 7.87 -25.74 2.46
N LYS A 69 8.34 -26.69 1.66
CA LYS A 69 8.04 -28.12 1.89
C LYS A 69 8.53 -28.60 3.25
N ASP A 70 9.77 -28.26 3.60
CA ASP A 70 10.40 -28.64 4.86
C ASP A 70 10.78 -27.42 5.74
N GLY A 71 10.61 -26.21 5.21
CA GLY A 71 10.87 -24.96 5.93
C GLY A 71 12.34 -24.54 5.85
N ASP A 72 12.85 -24.43 4.62
CA ASP A 72 14.21 -24.01 4.31
C ASP A 72 14.28 -22.47 4.13
N ASP A 73 15.47 -21.87 4.24
CA ASP A 73 15.72 -20.44 4.01
C ASP A 73 14.79 -19.49 4.79
N ASP A 74 14.57 -19.77 6.08
CA ASP A 74 13.65 -19.04 6.97
C ASP A 74 12.16 -19.09 6.55
N ALA A 75 11.81 -19.91 5.56
CA ALA A 75 10.43 -20.14 5.18
C ALA A 75 9.73 -21.06 6.20
N PRO A 76 8.45 -20.81 6.54
CA PRO A 76 7.68 -21.74 7.35
C PRO A 76 7.40 -23.03 6.57
N LYS A 77 7.56 -24.17 7.25
CA LYS A 77 7.13 -25.46 6.74
C LYS A 77 5.62 -25.50 6.50
N ILE A 78 5.18 -26.09 5.39
CA ILE A 78 3.76 -26.31 5.13
C ILE A 78 3.12 -27.13 6.26
N PRO A 79 1.96 -26.73 6.80
CA PRO A 79 1.25 -27.52 7.78
C PRO A 79 0.77 -28.86 7.19
N GLU A 80 0.67 -29.90 8.03
CA GLU A 80 0.20 -31.24 7.62
C GLU A 80 -1.17 -31.20 6.91
N TRP A 81 -2.06 -30.29 7.33
CA TRP A 81 -3.39 -30.13 6.74
C TRP A 81 -3.37 -29.52 5.33
N HIS A 82 -2.24 -29.01 4.85
CA HIS A 82 -2.04 -28.57 3.47
C HIS A 82 -1.52 -29.68 2.54
N ALA A 83 -1.30 -30.91 3.02
CA ALA A 83 -0.64 -31.97 2.24
C ALA A 83 -1.34 -32.30 0.90
N THR A 84 -2.63 -32.00 0.77
CA THR A 84 -3.40 -32.24 -0.47
C THR A 84 -3.66 -30.96 -1.28
N LEU A 85 -3.26 -29.80 -0.78
CA LEU A 85 -3.41 -28.52 -1.46
C LEU A 85 -2.24 -28.34 -2.44
N THR A 86 -2.58 -28.11 -3.70
CA THR A 86 -1.60 -28.02 -4.80
C THR A 86 -1.54 -26.64 -5.43
N ASP A 87 -2.49 -25.77 -5.09
CA ASP A 87 -2.56 -24.40 -5.58
C ASP A 87 -2.56 -23.43 -4.41
N CYS A 88 -1.36 -22.98 -4.04
CA CYS A 88 -1.12 -22.12 -2.88
C CYS A 88 -1.80 -20.76 -3.05
N ARG A 89 -1.89 -20.27 -4.29
CA ARG A 89 -2.34 -18.91 -4.62
C ARG A 89 -3.85 -18.79 -4.80
N GLN A 90 -4.59 -19.89 -4.66
CA GLN A 90 -6.03 -19.84 -4.39
C GLN A 90 -6.35 -19.16 -3.05
N CYS A 91 -5.40 -19.20 -2.11
CA CYS A 91 -5.61 -18.79 -0.72
C CYS A 91 -4.58 -17.74 -0.27
N HIS A 92 -3.30 -17.95 -0.59
CA HIS A 92 -2.22 -17.02 -0.25
C HIS A 92 -2.04 -15.96 -1.34
N ILE A 93 -2.27 -14.70 -0.98
CA ILE A 93 -2.20 -13.57 -1.91
C ILE A 93 -0.91 -12.79 -1.65
N PRO A 94 -0.22 -12.27 -2.68
CA PRO A 94 0.91 -11.37 -2.51
C PRO A 94 0.56 -10.16 -1.67
N TYR A 95 1.46 -9.77 -0.76
CA TYR A 95 1.33 -8.52 -0.03
C TYR A 95 1.40 -7.34 -1.01
N VAL A 96 0.44 -6.42 -0.88
CA VAL A 96 0.46 -5.13 -1.59
C VAL A 96 0.53 -3.99 -0.59
N LYS A 97 1.45 -3.06 -0.83
CA LYS A 97 1.64 -1.88 0.03
C LYS A 97 0.47 -0.91 0.00
N ASN A 98 -0.36 -0.95 -1.05
CA ASN A 98 -1.49 -0.06 -1.25
C ASN A 98 -2.82 -0.84 -1.27
N SER A 99 -3.79 -0.37 -0.48
CA SER A 99 -5.15 -0.90 -0.38
C SER A 99 -6.03 -0.62 -1.59
N ASP A 100 -5.59 0.22 -2.52
CA ASP A 100 -6.31 0.54 -3.75
C ASP A 100 -6.69 -0.69 -4.58
N VAL A 101 -5.94 -1.79 -4.42
CA VAL A 101 -6.20 -3.09 -5.08
C VAL A 101 -7.42 -3.80 -4.48
N PHE A 102 -7.77 -3.51 -3.23
CA PHE A 102 -8.88 -4.14 -2.49
C PHE A 102 -10.14 -3.27 -2.43
N LYS A 103 -10.34 -2.35 -3.38
CA LYS A 103 -11.56 -1.52 -3.45
C LYS A 103 -12.80 -2.41 -3.60
N THR A 104 -13.51 -2.64 -2.49
CA THR A 104 -14.79 -3.33 -2.50
C THR A 104 -15.87 -2.37 -3.00
N THR A 105 -16.48 -2.67 -4.14
CA THR A 105 -17.62 -1.91 -4.69
C THR A 105 -18.98 -2.39 -4.18
N TYR A 106 -19.01 -3.18 -3.09
CA TYR A 106 -20.24 -3.68 -2.48
C TYR A 106 -20.77 -2.73 -1.42
#